data_AF-A0A7S6U7C1-F1
#
_entry.id   AF-A0A7S6U7C1-F1
#
_cell.length_a   1.000
_cell.length_b   1.000
_cell.length_c   1.000
_cell.angle_alpha   90.00
_cell.angle_beta   90.00
_cell.angle_gamma   90.00
#
_symmetry.space_group_name_H-M   'P 1'
#
loop_
_entity.id
_entity.type
_entity.pdbx_description
1 polymer ?
#
loop_
_entity_poly.entity_id
_entity_poly.type
_entity_poly.pdbx_seq_one_letter_code
_entity_poly.pdbx_strand_id
1 'polypeptide(L)'
;MYQFTILLFCQCVTPTNNNASTTVTILPITSNTSRIYPFEVLLNPEDSGLSKPSKVQAQQIRTISKQRILGDVVGYLSQELIDLVNDAMKLHLGLQ
;
A
#
# COMPACT_ATOMS: atom_id res chain seq x y z
N MET A 1 7.61 17.53 8.55
CA MET A 1 6.36 16.95 9.11
C MET A 1 5.85 15.87 8.14
N TYR A 2 6.56 14.75 8.03
CA TYR A 2 6.15 13.57 7.24
C TYR A 2 6.27 12.34 8.15
N GLN A 3 5.55 12.37 9.28
CA GLN A 3 5.64 11.30 10.26
C GLN A 3 4.57 10.25 9.95
N PHE A 4 5.04 9.03 9.64
CA PHE A 4 4.28 7.77 9.64
C PHE A 4 3.21 7.57 8.55
N THR A 5 3.54 7.80 7.28
CA THR A 5 2.87 7.06 6.20
C THR A 5 3.76 5.88 5.83
N ILE A 6 3.50 4.71 6.41
CA ILE A 6 4.12 3.48 5.93
C ILE A 6 3.61 3.26 4.51
N LEU A 7 4.51 3.02 3.58
CA LEU A 7 4.19 2.91 2.16
C LEU A 7 4.03 1.44 1.84
N LEU A 8 2.84 1.05 1.39
CA LEU A 8 2.73 -0.23 0.72
C LEU A 8 3.28 -0.06 -0.69
N PHE A 9 4.34 -0.79 -1.00
CA PHE A 9 4.77 -1.00 -2.37
C PHE A 9 3.75 -1.87 -3.06
N CYS A 10 2.94 -1.22 -3.90
CA CYS A 10 2.00 -1.90 -4.73
C CYS A 10 2.78 -2.57 -5.87
N GLN A 11 3.12 -3.86 -5.71
CA GLN A 11 3.71 -4.68 -6.78
C GLN A 11 2.76 -4.89 -7.98
N CYS A 12 1.56 -4.33 -7.91
CA CYS A 12 0.54 -4.43 -8.95
C CYS A 12 0.89 -3.62 -10.21
N VAL A 13 1.86 -2.71 -10.12
CA VAL A 13 2.55 -2.19 -11.30
C VAL A 13 3.74 -3.12 -11.54
N THR A 14 3.70 -3.90 -12.63
CA THR A 14 4.61 -5.01 -12.96
C THR A 14 6.05 -4.86 -12.42
N PRO A 15 6.70 -5.95 -11.96
CA PRO A 15 8.06 -5.90 -11.40
C PRO A 15 9.07 -5.23 -12.35
N THR A 16 8.83 -5.30 -13.66
CA THR A 16 9.60 -4.60 -14.69
C THR A 16 9.59 -3.07 -14.52
N ASN A 17 8.45 -2.46 -14.20
CA ASN A 17 8.36 -1.02 -14.01
C ASN A 17 9.10 -0.55 -12.74
N ASN A 18 9.02 -1.36 -11.67
CA ASN A 18 9.73 -1.04 -10.44
C ASN A 18 11.25 -1.11 -10.61
N ASN A 19 11.78 -1.97 -11.49
CA ASN A 19 13.23 -2.04 -11.73
C ASN A 19 13.74 -0.99 -12.73
N ALA A 20 12.90 -0.56 -13.67
CA ALA A 20 13.29 0.37 -14.73
C ALA A 20 13.17 1.85 -14.36
N SER A 21 12.26 2.23 -13.45
CA SER A 21 11.97 3.63 -13.14
C SER A 21 12.69 4.14 -11.89
N THR A 22 13.00 5.44 -11.84
CA THR A 22 13.46 6.14 -10.61
C THR A 22 12.31 6.45 -9.66
N THR A 23 11.07 6.23 -10.10
CA THR A 23 9.84 6.43 -9.34
C THR A 23 9.10 5.12 -9.13
N VAL A 24 8.20 5.11 -8.16
CA VAL A 24 7.37 3.96 -7.83
C VAL A 24 5.99 4.41 -7.37
N THR A 25 4.97 3.62 -7.72
CA THR A 25 3.61 3.83 -7.27
C THR A 25 3.41 3.15 -5.92
N ILE A 26 2.86 3.88 -4.97
CA ILE A 26 2.63 3.40 -3.61
C ILE A 26 1.18 3.63 -3.20
N LEU A 27 0.76 2.88 -2.19
CA LEU A 27 -0.47 3.12 -1.45
C LEU A 27 -0.14 3.53 -0.01
N PRO A 28 -0.65 4.66 0.48
CA PRO A 28 -0.53 5.06 1.88
C PRO A 28 -1.18 4.07 2.83
N ILE A 29 -0.53 3.85 3.98
CA ILE A 29 -1.08 3.11 5.12
C ILE A 29 -1.29 4.06 6.31
N THR A 30 -2.38 3.84 7.06
CA THR A 30 -2.64 4.50 8.34
C THR A 30 -3.07 3.48 9.40
N SER A 31 -2.71 3.73 10.66
CA SER A 31 -3.18 2.95 11.82
C SER A 31 -4.56 3.38 12.33
N ASN A 32 -5.18 4.40 11.72
CA ASN A 32 -6.54 4.78 12.03
C ASN A 32 -7.53 3.84 11.32
N THR A 33 -7.93 2.78 12.00
CA THR A 33 -8.86 1.75 11.52
C THR A 33 -10.31 1.96 12.00
N SER A 34 -10.65 3.14 12.54
CA SER A 34 -12.00 3.43 13.08
C SER A 34 -13.14 3.19 12.09
N ARG A 35 -12.88 3.41 10.80
CA ARG A 35 -13.78 3.08 9.70
C ARG A 35 -12.97 2.57 8.52
N ILE A 36 -13.47 1.53 7.87
CA ILE A 36 -12.86 0.93 6.68
C ILE A 36 -13.87 1.05 5.54
N TYR A 37 -13.45 1.66 4.44
CA TYR A 37 -14.26 1.79 3.24
C TYR A 37 -14.02 0.62 2.28
N PRO A 38 -14.93 0.37 1.31
CA PRO A 38 -14.76 -0.72 0.34
C PRO A 38 -13.49 -0.64 -0.53
N PHE A 39 -12.90 0.55 -0.68
CA PHE A 39 -11.64 0.79 -1.38
C PHE A 39 -10.43 0.83 -0.41
N GLU A 40 -10.60 0.39 0.83
CA GLU A 40 -9.54 0.27 1.83
C GLU A 40 -9.41 -1.18 2.26
N VAL A 41 -8.18 -1.63 2.52
CA VAL A 41 -7.90 -3.01 2.94
C VAL A 41 -7.34 -3.00 4.34
N LEU A 42 -7.95 -3.76 5.24
CA LEU A 42 -7.44 -3.93 6.60
C LEU A 42 -6.18 -4.80 6.59
N LEU A 43 -5.18 -4.38 7.35
CA LEU A 43 -3.94 -5.11 7.59
C LEU A 43 -3.83 -5.40 9.08
N ASN A 44 -3.85 -6.67 9.45
CA ASN A 44 -3.54 -7.06 10.81
C ASN A 44 -2.02 -7.15 11.02
N PRO A 45 -1.52 -6.96 12.25
CA PRO A 45 -0.10 -7.10 12.57
C PRO A 45 0.53 -8.41 12.07
N GLU A 46 -0.18 -9.52 12.26
CA GLU A 46 0.22 -10.88 11.90
C GLU A 46 0.45 -11.07 10.40
N ASP A 47 -0.27 -10.31 9.56
CA ASP A 47 -0.25 -10.47 8.10
C ASP A 47 0.64 -9.45 7.38
N SER A 48 1.14 -8.43 8.10
CA SER A 48 1.78 -7.25 7.50
C SER A 48 3.15 -6.88 8.07
N GLY A 49 3.53 -7.42 9.23
CA GLY A 49 4.74 -7.01 9.95
C GLY A 49 4.61 -5.66 10.65
N LEU A 50 3.43 -5.03 10.61
CA LEU A 50 3.15 -3.78 11.30
C LEU A 50 2.91 -4.02 12.78
N SER A 51 3.35 -3.09 13.64
CA SER A 51 3.14 -3.22 15.10
C SER A 51 1.69 -2.98 15.55
N LYS A 52 0.84 -2.45 14.67
CA LYS A 52 -0.56 -2.12 14.96
C LYS A 52 -1.45 -2.44 13.75
N PRO A 53 -2.72 -2.82 14.00
CA PRO A 53 -3.71 -2.90 12.93
C PRO A 53 -3.71 -1.59 12.14
N SER A 54 -3.71 -1.72 10.82
CA SER A 54 -3.60 -0.61 9.90
C SER A 54 -4.50 -0.84 8.70
N LYS A 55 -4.63 0.15 7.82
CA LYS A 55 -5.36 0.01 6.57
C LYS A 55 -4.63 0.65 5.40
N VAL A 56 -4.70 -0.01 4.25
CA VAL A 56 -4.26 0.53 2.96
C VAL A 56 -5.34 1.43 2.40
N GLN A 57 -4.94 2.58 1.84
CA GLN A 57 -5.85 3.58 1.30
C GLN A 57 -5.74 3.68 -0.23
N ALA A 58 -6.53 2.87 -0.97
CA ALA A 58 -6.46 2.85 -2.45
C ALA A 58 -6.75 4.23 -3.06
N GLN A 59 -7.62 5.01 -2.43
CA GLN A 59 -7.98 6.37 -2.83
C GLN A 59 -6.85 7.40 -2.72
N GLN A 60 -5.75 7.04 -2.05
CA GLN A 60 -4.57 7.90 -1.90
C GLN A 60 -3.39 7.40 -2.73
N ILE A 61 -3.63 6.58 -3.75
CA ILE A 61 -2.60 6.10 -4.68
C ILE A 61 -1.79 7.27 -5.24
N ARG A 62 -0.46 7.15 -5.18
CA ARG A 62 0.44 8.18 -5.70
C ARG A 62 1.78 7.61 -6.16
N THR A 63 2.40 8.30 -7.11
CA THR A 63 3.76 8.02 -7.56
C THR A 63 4.75 8.90 -6.81
N ILE A 64 5.83 8.31 -6.30
CA ILE A 64 6.91 9.01 -5.60
C ILE A 64 8.27 8.64 -6.17
N SER A 65 9.26 9.52 -6.01
CA SER A 65 10.67 9.15 -6.25
C SER A 65 11.11 8.11 -5.23
N LYS A 66 11.88 7.09 -5.67
CA LYS A 66 12.47 6.08 -4.79
C LYS A 66 13.33 6.68 -3.67
N GLN A 67 13.92 7.86 -3.91
CA GLN A 67 14.70 8.59 -2.91
C GLN A 67 13.86 9.07 -1.70
N ARG A 68 12.52 9.12 -1.83
CA ARG A 68 11.62 9.46 -0.72
C ARG A 68 11.29 8.27 0.18
N ILE A 69 11.72 7.08 -0.19
CA ILE A 69 11.52 5.86 0.59
C ILE A 69 12.72 5.76 1.53
N LEU A 70 12.46 6.12 2.79
CA LEU A 70 13.45 6.16 3.84
C LEU A 70 13.17 5.02 4.83
N GLY A 71 14.22 4.39 5.33
CA GLY A 71 14.13 3.29 6.27
C GLY A 71 14.08 1.91 5.62
N ASP A 72 14.01 0.88 6.47
CA ASP A 72 14.05 -0.51 6.05
C ASP A 72 12.66 -1.05 5.68
N VAL A 73 12.65 -2.18 4.99
CA VAL A 73 11.42 -2.92 4.69
C VAL A 73 10.79 -3.40 6.01
N VAL A 74 9.55 -3.00 6.26
CA VAL A 74 8.81 -3.33 7.50
C VAL A 74 8.16 -4.71 7.42
N GLY A 75 7.81 -5.16 6.21
CA GLY A 75 7.15 -6.45 6.00
C GLY A 75 6.75 -6.65 4.55
N TYR A 76 6.17 -7.82 4.28
CA TYR A 76 5.64 -8.21 2.97
C TYR A 76 4.21 -8.70 3.17
N LEU A 77 3.33 -8.38 2.22
CA LEU A 77 1.97 -8.89 2.23
C LEU A 77 1.91 -10.28 1.58
N SER A 78 1.01 -11.11 2.09
CA SER A 78 0.64 -12.37 1.42
C SER A 78 0.00 -12.09 0.06
N GLN A 79 -0.01 -13.10 -0.82
CA GLN A 79 -0.67 -12.98 -2.12
C GLN A 79 -2.16 -12.65 -1.98
N GLU A 80 -2.84 -13.25 -1.00
CA GLU A 80 -4.25 -12.97 -0.70
C GLU A 80 -4.51 -11.49 -0.39
N LEU A 81 -3.66 -10.88 0.44
CA LEU A 81 -3.75 -9.45 0.73
C LEU A 81 -3.43 -8.58 -0.48
N ILE A 82 -2.50 -8.99 -1.32
CA ILE A 82 -2.19 -8.29 -2.58
C ILE A 82 -3.41 -8.31 -3.51
N ASP A 83 -4.14 -9.42 -3.58
CA ASP A 83 -5.36 -9.56 -4.40
C ASP A 83 -6.48 -8.67 -3.87
N LEU A 84 -6.68 -8.61 -2.55
CA LEU A 84 -7.62 -7.68 -1.93
C LEU A 84 -7.27 -6.21 -2.22
N VAL A 85 -5.97 -5.86 -2.17
CA VAL A 85 -5.49 -4.51 -2.52
C VAL A 85 -5.75 -4.21 -3.99
N ASN A 86 -5.54 -5.18 -4.88
CA ASN A 86 -5.87 -5.05 -6.30
C ASN A 86 -7.34 -4.75 -6.54
N ASP A 87 -8.23 -5.47 -5.87
CA ASP A 87 -9.66 -5.30 -6.04
C ASP A 87 -10.14 -3.96 -5.46
N ALA A 88 -9.60 -3.55 -4.32
CA ALA A 88 -9.83 -2.22 -3.76
C ALA A 88 -9.36 -1.09 -4.71
N MET A 89 -8.22 -1.28 -5.39
CA MET A 89 -7.75 -0.34 -6.41
C MET A 89 -8.64 -0.31 -7.64
N LYS A 90 -9.04 -1.47 -8.18
CA LYS A 90 -9.96 -1.52 -9.33
C LYS A 90 -11.27 -0.84 -9.00
N LEU A 91 -11.82 -1.07 -7.81
CA LEU A 91 -13.01 -0.41 -7.32
C LEU A 91 -12.82 1.12 -7.25
N HIS A 92 -11.70 1.60 -6.69
CA HIS A 92 -11.41 3.03 -6.62
C HIS A 92 -11.28 3.68 -8.01
N LEU A 93 -10.66 2.98 -8.96
CA LEU A 93 -10.41 3.47 -10.31
C LEU A 93 -11.59 3.25 -11.28
N GLY A 94 -12.66 2.57 -10.84
CA GLY A 94 -13.80 2.25 -11.69
C GLY A 94 -13.50 1.22 -12.80
N LEU A 95 -12.53 0.32 -12.56
CA LEU A 95 -12.07 -0.70 -13.51
C LEU A 95 -12.69 -2.08 -13.24
N GLN A 96 -13.91 -2.12 -12.73
CA GLN A 96 -14.65 -3.37 -12.45
C GLN A 96 -15.15 -4.05 -13.72
#